data_AF-A1CNU5-F1
#
_entry.id   AF-A1CNU5-F1
#
_cell.length_a   1.000
_cell.length_b   1.000
_cell.length_c   1.000
_cell.angle_alpha   90.00
_cell.angle_beta   90.00
_cell.angle_gamma   90.00
#
_symmetry.space_group_name_H-M   'P 1'
#
loop_
_entity.id
_entity.type
_entity.pdbx_description
1 polymer ?
#
loop_
_entity_poly.entity_id
_entity_poly.type
_entity_poly.pdbx_seq_one_letter_code
_entity_poly.pdbx_strand_id
1 'polypeptide(L)'
;MRGSDFAVDWDEWDIPYLQELFGVKDNGPPQQELGSVSLQQGRLLAFPHCLYHLLEPFELVDKAHSRHYRFLTLLRVDPYYRICSTRNMPPQRLHWWEQDARSHLSSAHPVPRELADQIIAETGLWLMGLQETQHHRRERAKDEALGHEAERNEIKRDVICLVKQF
;
A
#
# COMPACT_ATOMS: atom_id res chain seq x y z
N MET A 1 -36.21 21.43 -11.75
CA MET A 1 -36.15 19.99 -12.12
C MET A 1 -37.47 19.35 -11.72
N ARG A 2 -38.09 18.55 -12.59
CA ARG A 2 -39.39 17.92 -12.33
C ARG A 2 -39.17 16.48 -11.86
N GLY A 3 -40.00 16.01 -10.92
CA GLY A 3 -39.87 14.67 -10.34
C GLY A 3 -40.07 13.51 -11.33
N SER A 4 -40.55 13.79 -12.54
CA SER A 4 -40.62 12.82 -13.66
C SER A 4 -39.24 12.44 -14.21
N ASP A 5 -38.22 13.25 -13.94
CA ASP A 5 -36.86 13.06 -14.45
C ASP A 5 -36.06 12.03 -13.62
N PHE A 6 -36.68 11.42 -12.60
CA PHE A 6 -36.11 10.42 -11.67
C PHE A 6 -36.90 9.10 -11.67
N ALA A 7 -37.70 8.84 -12.71
CA ALA A 7 -38.40 7.58 -12.83
C ALA A 7 -37.39 6.46 -13.17
N VAL A 8 -37.00 5.71 -12.13
CA VAL A 8 -36.06 4.59 -12.23
C VAL A 8 -36.69 3.48 -13.07
N ASP A 9 -36.25 3.34 -14.31
CA ASP A 9 -36.46 2.11 -15.09
C ASP A 9 -35.49 1.05 -14.56
N TRP A 10 -35.99 -0.14 -14.25
CA TRP A 10 -35.19 -1.20 -13.62
C TRP A 10 -34.46 -2.07 -14.66
N ASP A 11 -34.82 -1.96 -15.94
CA ASP A 11 -34.27 -2.77 -17.03
C ASP A 11 -33.08 -2.09 -17.74
N GLU A 12 -32.97 -0.76 -17.64
CA GLU A 12 -31.81 0.04 -18.02
C GLU A 12 -31.32 0.77 -16.78
N TRP A 13 -30.19 0.35 -16.20
CA TRP A 13 -29.49 1.20 -15.24
C TRP A 13 -29.40 2.60 -15.86
N ASP A 14 -29.86 3.64 -15.17
CA ASP A 14 -29.92 5.02 -15.67
C ASP A 14 -28.50 5.58 -15.96
N ILE A 15 -27.87 5.09 -17.03
CA ILE A 15 -26.57 5.49 -17.55
C ILE A 15 -26.54 7.00 -17.82
N PRO A 16 -27.60 7.64 -18.36
CA PRO A 16 -27.59 9.08 -18.61
C PRO A 16 -27.30 9.89 -17.34
N TYR A 17 -27.87 9.48 -16.20
CA TYR A 17 -27.71 10.16 -14.92
C TYR A 17 -26.32 9.96 -14.32
N LEU A 18 -25.78 8.74 -14.39
CA LEU A 18 -24.41 8.46 -13.93
C LEU A 18 -23.36 9.19 -14.77
N GLN A 19 -23.60 9.33 -16.07
CA GLN A 19 -22.74 10.12 -16.94
C GLN A 19 -22.79 11.61 -16.61
N GLU A 20 -23.97 12.16 -16.30
CA GLU A 20 -24.12 13.57 -15.95
C GLU A 20 -23.51 13.90 -14.57
N LEU A 21 -23.72 13.04 -13.57
CA LEU A 21 -23.21 13.29 -12.21
C LEU A 21 -21.74 12.91 -12.01
N PHE A 22 -21.33 11.75 -12.54
CA PHE A 22 -20.03 11.15 -12.26
C PHE A 22 -19.12 11.10 -13.49
N GLY A 23 -19.60 11.50 -14.67
CA GLY A 23 -18.81 11.45 -15.91
C GLY A 23 -18.59 10.03 -16.45
N VAL A 24 -19.26 9.03 -15.89
CA VAL A 24 -19.10 7.61 -16.26
C VAL A 24 -19.82 7.36 -17.58
N LYS A 25 -19.08 6.95 -18.61
CA LYS A 25 -19.62 6.60 -19.93
C LYS A 25 -19.85 5.10 -20.03
N ASP A 26 -20.90 4.69 -20.75
CA ASP A 26 -21.09 3.28 -21.09
C ASP A 26 -19.92 2.75 -21.93
N ASN A 27 -19.43 1.56 -21.61
CA ASN A 27 -18.18 0.98 -22.12
C ASN A 27 -16.92 1.86 -21.94
N GLY A 28 -16.95 2.85 -21.03
CA GLY A 28 -15.79 3.66 -20.65
C GLY A 28 -14.83 2.93 -19.71
N PRO A 29 -13.65 3.50 -19.43
CA PRO A 29 -12.74 2.96 -18.43
C PRO A 29 -13.43 2.88 -17.06
N PRO A 30 -13.18 1.83 -16.26
CA PRO A 30 -13.80 1.67 -14.95
C PRO A 30 -13.25 2.67 -13.91
N GLN A 31 -12.23 3.45 -14.26
CA GLN A 31 -11.62 4.47 -13.39
C GLN A 31 -11.87 5.89 -13.91
N GLN A 32 -12.14 6.81 -12.99
CA GLN A 32 -12.27 8.24 -13.29
C GLN A 32 -10.96 8.97 -12.96
N GLU A 33 -10.40 9.72 -13.91
CA GLU A 33 -9.26 10.59 -13.66
C GLU A 33 -9.70 11.87 -12.91
N LEU A 34 -9.18 12.05 -11.70
CA LEU A 34 -9.46 13.25 -10.88
C LEU A 34 -8.48 14.40 -11.14
N GLY A 35 -7.35 14.14 -11.80
CA GLY A 35 -6.31 15.10 -12.15
C GLY A 35 -4.94 14.76 -11.55
N SER A 36 -4.01 15.71 -11.65
CA SER A 36 -2.62 15.54 -11.22
C SER A 36 -2.16 16.66 -10.28
N VAL A 37 -1.16 16.35 -9.44
CA VAL A 37 -0.59 17.29 -8.48
C VAL A 37 0.93 17.23 -8.54
N SER A 38 1.58 18.39 -8.61
CA SER A 38 3.04 18.48 -8.61
C SER A 38 3.64 18.21 -7.23
N LEU A 39 4.72 17.42 -7.20
CA LEU A 39 5.46 17.09 -5.98
C LEU A 39 6.62 18.04 -5.79
N GLN A 40 6.39 19.09 -5.00
CA GLN A 40 7.42 20.05 -4.61
C GLN A 40 8.04 19.68 -3.27
N GLN A 41 9.33 19.97 -3.09
CA GLN A 41 9.99 19.78 -1.81
C GLN A 41 9.30 20.56 -0.69
N GLY A 42 9.10 19.91 0.47
CA GLY A 42 8.43 20.52 1.63
C GLY A 42 6.90 20.55 1.54
N ARG A 43 6.29 20.03 0.46
CA ARG A 43 4.84 19.93 0.34
C ARG A 43 4.31 18.68 1.04
N LEU A 44 3.24 18.86 1.82
CA LEU A 44 2.43 17.78 2.36
C LEU A 44 1.23 17.55 1.42
N LEU A 45 1.00 16.30 1.03
CA LEU A 45 -0.23 15.88 0.34
C LEU A 45 -1.02 14.95 1.25
N ALA A 46 -2.32 15.21 1.36
CA ALA A 46 -3.25 14.40 2.12
C ALA A 46 -4.45 14.08 1.22
N PHE A 47 -4.70 12.79 1.03
CA PHE A 47 -5.82 12.30 0.22
C PHE A 47 -6.33 10.98 0.83
N PRO A 48 -7.61 10.62 0.59
CA PRO A 48 -8.14 9.34 1.03
C PRO A 48 -7.42 8.16 0.38
N HIS A 49 -7.10 7.12 1.16
CA HIS A 49 -6.42 5.91 0.64
C HIS A 49 -7.29 5.08 -0.33
N CYS A 50 -8.58 5.40 -0.47
CA CYS A 50 -9.44 4.77 -1.46
C CYS A 50 -9.20 5.28 -2.89
N LEU A 51 -8.39 6.31 -3.07
CA LEU A 51 -8.02 6.82 -4.38
C LEU A 51 -6.76 6.13 -4.89
N TYR A 52 -6.86 5.55 -6.09
CA TYR A 52 -5.69 5.12 -6.85
C TYR A 52 -4.85 6.34 -7.22
N HIS A 53 -3.53 6.23 -7.11
CA HIS A 53 -2.61 7.29 -7.45
C HIS A 53 -1.40 6.73 -8.18
N LEU A 54 -0.91 7.47 -9.17
CA LEU A 54 0.27 7.11 -9.96
C LEU A 54 1.37 8.15 -9.74
N LEU A 55 2.57 7.68 -9.40
CA LEU A 55 3.77 8.50 -9.41
C LEU A 55 4.39 8.46 -10.81
N GLU A 56 4.31 9.57 -11.54
CA GLU A 56 5.00 9.67 -12.82
C GLU A 56 6.54 9.65 -12.63
N PRO A 57 7.30 9.11 -13.60
CA PRO A 57 8.75 9.23 -13.60
C PRO A 57 9.16 10.70 -13.53
N PHE A 58 10.05 11.05 -12.62
CA PHE A 58 10.57 12.41 -12.49
C PHE A 58 12.08 12.43 -12.69
N GLU A 59 12.59 13.56 -13.17
CA GLU A 59 14.03 13.85 -13.23
C GLU A 59 14.34 15.08 -12.38
N LEU A 60 15.52 15.10 -11.75
CA LEU A 60 16.02 16.30 -11.10
C LEU A 60 16.33 17.35 -12.16
N VAL A 61 15.96 18.61 -11.88
CA VAL A 61 16.33 19.77 -12.72
C VAL A 61 17.85 19.90 -12.80
N ASP A 62 18.54 19.68 -11.67
CA ASP A 62 19.99 19.65 -11.60
C ASP A 62 20.50 18.21 -11.52
N LYS A 63 21.14 17.76 -12.62
CA LYS A 63 21.69 16.41 -12.78
C LYS A 63 23.03 16.21 -12.04
N ALA A 64 23.61 17.27 -11.46
CA ALA A 64 24.86 17.19 -10.72
C ALA A 64 24.71 16.66 -9.28
N HIS A 65 23.49 16.65 -8.72
CA HIS A 65 23.22 16.25 -7.34
C HIS A 65 22.69 14.80 -7.23
N SER A 66 22.92 14.17 -6.07
CA SER A 66 22.53 12.78 -5.78
C SER A 66 21.04 12.50 -6.06
N ARG A 67 20.80 11.41 -6.78
CA ARG A 67 19.55 11.06 -7.50
C ARG A 67 18.49 10.41 -6.60
N HIS A 68 18.10 11.03 -5.49
CA HIS A 68 17.11 10.42 -4.58
C HIS A 68 16.07 11.42 -4.09
N TYR A 69 14.80 11.14 -4.39
CA TYR A 69 13.66 11.82 -3.77
C TYR A 69 13.12 10.93 -2.64
N ARG A 70 12.90 11.52 -1.47
CA ARG A 70 12.47 10.79 -0.27
C ARG A 70 11.11 11.33 0.16
N PHE A 71 10.20 10.42 0.49
CA PHE A 71 8.89 10.74 1.02
C PHE A 71 8.71 10.11 2.39
N LEU A 72 7.85 10.74 3.19
CA LEU A 72 7.29 10.14 4.38
C LEU A 72 5.79 9.98 4.15
N THR A 73 5.33 8.73 4.02
CA THR A 73 3.91 8.43 3.87
C THR A 73 3.33 8.06 5.23
N LEU A 74 2.27 8.77 5.64
CA LEU A 74 1.52 8.47 6.86
C LEU A 74 0.15 7.95 6.47
N LEU A 75 -0.19 6.74 6.95
CA LEU A 75 -1.48 6.11 6.73
C LEU A 75 -2.32 6.28 7.99
N ARG A 76 -3.46 6.97 7.88
CA ARG A 76 -4.40 7.11 8.99
C ARG A 76 -5.39 5.94 8.96
N VAL A 77 -5.46 5.22 10.06
CA VAL A 77 -6.48 4.17 10.30
C VAL A 77 -7.70 4.81 10.95
N ASP A 78 -8.89 4.28 10.66
CA ASP A 78 -10.13 4.67 11.31
C ASP A 78 -10.05 4.42 12.84
N PRO A 79 -10.19 5.46 13.68
CA PRO A 79 -10.11 5.31 15.14
C PRO A 79 -11.27 4.49 15.74
N TYR A 80 -12.41 4.36 15.05
CA TYR A 80 -13.54 3.57 15.51
C TYR A 80 -13.35 2.07 15.27
N TYR A 81 -12.41 1.70 14.39
CA TYR A 81 -12.05 0.32 14.14
C TYR A 81 -10.88 -0.09 15.05
N ARG A 82 -11.16 -0.94 16.04
CA ARG A 82 -10.15 -1.37 17.00
C ARG A 82 -9.29 -2.49 16.41
N ILE A 83 -8.16 -2.14 15.83
CA ILE A 83 -7.15 -3.10 15.33
C ILE A 83 -6.22 -3.49 16.47
N CYS A 84 -5.79 -4.75 16.51
CA CYS A 84 -4.73 -5.19 17.42
C CYS A 84 -3.48 -4.34 17.22
N SER A 85 -3.06 -3.66 18.29
CA SER A 85 -1.81 -2.90 18.25
C SER A 85 -0.64 -3.84 17.95
N THR A 86 0.33 -3.37 17.16
CA THR A 86 1.60 -4.06 16.96
C THR A 86 2.36 -4.29 18.27
N ARG A 87 2.04 -3.54 19.34
CA ARG A 87 2.53 -3.81 20.70
C ARG A 87 2.11 -5.19 21.23
N ASN A 88 0.96 -5.69 20.81
CA ASN A 88 0.40 -6.96 21.29
C ASN A 88 0.72 -8.14 20.35
N MET A 89 1.48 -7.90 19.28
CA MET A 89 1.90 -8.95 18.36
C MET A 89 3.16 -9.62 18.89
N PRO A 90 3.23 -10.96 18.95
CA PRO A 90 4.46 -11.65 19.31
C PRO A 90 5.57 -11.38 18.27
N PRO A 91 6.85 -11.60 18.62
CA PRO A 91 7.94 -11.44 17.67
C PRO A 91 7.69 -12.24 16.39
N GLN A 92 7.62 -11.55 15.26
CA GLN A 92 7.40 -12.20 13.96
C GLN A 92 8.69 -12.70 13.31
N ARG A 93 9.85 -12.31 13.86
CA ARG A 93 11.17 -12.72 13.36
C ARG A 93 11.74 -13.77 14.28
N LEU A 94 12.12 -14.91 13.70
CA LEU A 94 12.70 -16.02 14.45
C LEU A 94 13.85 -15.60 15.37
N HIS A 95 14.84 -14.86 14.88
CA HIS A 95 16.00 -14.45 15.70
C HIS A 95 15.63 -13.53 16.88
N TRP A 96 14.55 -12.75 16.77
CA TRP A 96 14.05 -11.95 17.90
C TRP A 96 13.39 -12.84 18.94
N TRP A 97 12.57 -13.79 18.49
CA TRP A 97 11.96 -14.78 19.38
C TRP A 97 13.01 -15.62 20.09
N GLU A 98 14.06 -16.10 19.41
CA GLU A 98 15.12 -16.88 20.05
C GLU A 98 15.85 -16.07 21.13
N GLN A 99 16.12 -14.78 20.86
CA GLN A 99 16.77 -13.90 21.83
C GLN A 99 15.89 -13.70 23.07
N ASP A 100 14.61 -13.42 22.86
CA ASP A 100 13.65 -13.25 23.95
C ASP A 100 13.46 -14.57 24.73
N ALA A 101 13.32 -15.70 24.05
CA ALA A 101 13.21 -17.03 24.65
C ALA A 101 14.43 -17.38 25.51
N ARG A 102 15.65 -17.16 25.01
CA ARG A 102 16.89 -17.33 25.80
C ARG A 102 16.88 -16.46 27.04
N SER A 103 16.46 -15.20 26.91
CA SER A 103 16.41 -14.27 28.05
C SER A 103 15.40 -14.72 29.11
N HIS A 104 14.23 -15.22 28.70
CA HIS A 104 13.18 -15.72 29.59
C HIS A 104 13.59 -17.03 30.29
N LEU A 105 14.19 -17.98 29.57
CA LEU A 105 14.71 -19.23 30.12
C LEU A 105 15.94 -19.03 31.02
N SER A 106 16.62 -17.88 30.92
CA SER A 106 17.73 -17.54 31.82
C SER A 106 17.27 -16.81 33.08
N SER A 107 16.16 -16.07 33.02
CA SER A 107 15.72 -15.16 34.10
C SER A 107 14.50 -15.66 34.88
N ALA A 108 13.46 -16.12 34.20
CA ALA A 108 12.19 -16.49 34.82
C ALA A 108 12.17 -17.95 35.28
N HIS A 109 12.86 -18.84 34.56
CA HIS A 109 12.99 -20.26 34.88
C HIS A 109 14.43 -20.69 34.60
N PRO A 110 15.40 -20.39 35.47
CA PRO A 110 16.82 -20.53 35.15
C PRO A 110 17.17 -21.97 34.81
N VAL A 111 17.29 -22.24 33.51
CA VAL A 111 17.77 -23.50 32.95
C VAL A 111 19.22 -23.28 32.48
N PRO A 112 20.12 -24.27 32.62
CA PRO A 112 21.41 -24.25 31.94
C PRO A 112 21.29 -23.92 30.45
N ARG A 113 22.28 -23.19 29.93
CA ARG A 113 22.27 -22.67 28.55
C ARG A 113 22.07 -23.79 27.52
N GLU A 114 22.68 -24.93 27.77
CA GLU A 114 22.64 -26.11 26.89
C GLU A 114 21.21 -26.62 26.71
N LEU A 115 20.45 -26.69 27.81
CA LEU A 115 19.06 -27.10 27.80
C LEU A 115 18.15 -26.00 27.21
N ALA A 116 18.46 -24.72 27.43
CA ALA A 116 17.72 -23.62 26.81
C ALA A 116 17.89 -23.63 25.28
N ASP A 117 19.12 -23.83 24.78
CA ASP A 117 19.40 -23.96 23.35
C ASP A 117 18.72 -25.22 22.77
N GLN A 118 18.70 -26.34 23.51
CA GLN A 118 17.97 -27.54 23.12
C GLN A 118 16.45 -27.31 23.03
N ILE A 119 15.84 -26.67 24.03
CA ILE A 119 14.40 -26.34 24.01
C ILE A 119 14.07 -25.49 22.79
N ILE A 120 14.87 -24.45 22.52
CA ILE A 120 14.67 -23.56 21.38
C ILE A 120 14.78 -24.31 20.05
N ALA A 121 15.77 -25.19 19.92
CA ALA A 121 15.96 -26.01 18.73
C ALA A 121 14.79 -26.99 18.50
N GLU A 122 14.32 -27.66 19.56
CA GLU A 122 13.25 -28.67 19.52
C GLU A 122 11.85 -28.06 19.38
N THR A 123 11.65 -26.80 19.81
CA THR A 123 10.37 -26.06 19.63
C THR A 123 10.06 -25.84 18.15
N GLY A 124 11.06 -26.00 17.27
CA GLY A 124 10.90 -25.95 15.82
C GLY A 124 10.74 -24.54 15.25
N LEU A 125 10.93 -24.43 13.94
CA LEU A 125 10.88 -23.18 13.18
C LEU A 125 9.44 -22.86 12.74
N TRP A 126 8.55 -22.57 13.69
CA TRP A 126 7.19 -22.10 13.38
C TRP A 126 7.16 -20.62 12.94
N LEU A 127 8.27 -19.90 13.15
CA LEU A 127 8.47 -18.53 12.69
C LEU A 127 9.31 -18.48 11.42
N MET A 128 8.95 -17.55 10.54
CA MET A 128 9.62 -17.31 9.27
C MET A 128 11.08 -16.88 9.47
N GLY A 129 11.98 -17.57 8.77
CA GLY A 129 13.41 -17.25 8.77
C GLY A 129 13.70 -15.89 8.11
N LEU A 130 14.89 -15.32 8.36
CA LEU A 130 15.26 -14.04 7.74
C LEU A 130 15.31 -14.15 6.20
N GLN A 131 15.90 -15.24 5.68
CA GLN A 131 16.02 -15.45 4.23
C GLN A 131 14.65 -15.64 3.58
N GLU A 132 13.78 -16.44 4.20
CA GLU A 132 12.40 -16.64 3.77
C GLU A 132 11.60 -15.33 3.78
N THR A 133 11.71 -14.55 4.87
CA THR A 133 11.11 -13.21 4.96
C THR A 133 11.60 -12.29 3.84
N GLN A 134 12.91 -12.29 3.55
CA GLN A 134 13.48 -11.50 2.46
C GLN A 134 12.99 -11.98 1.10
N HIS A 135 12.84 -13.29 0.90
CA HIS A 135 12.27 -13.85 -0.32
C HIS A 135 10.83 -13.39 -0.52
N HIS A 136 9.95 -13.56 0.48
CA HIS A 136 8.57 -13.08 0.39
C HIS A 136 8.46 -11.57 0.18
N ARG A 137 9.34 -10.77 0.78
CA ARG A 137 9.39 -9.32 0.50
C ARG A 137 9.76 -9.02 -0.95
N ARG A 138 10.68 -9.78 -1.53
CA ARG A 138 11.06 -9.63 -2.94
C ARG A 138 9.95 -10.07 -3.87
N GLU A 139 9.31 -11.21 -3.60
CA GLU A 139 8.16 -11.69 -4.39
C GLU A 139 7.01 -10.68 -4.30
N ARG A 140 6.65 -10.20 -3.10
CA ARG A 140 5.64 -9.16 -2.96
C ARG A 140 6.02 -7.89 -3.73
N ALA A 141 7.27 -7.45 -3.67
CA ALA A 141 7.71 -6.28 -4.43
C ALA A 141 7.62 -6.49 -5.96
N LYS A 142 7.84 -7.72 -6.45
CA LYS A 142 7.61 -8.06 -7.85
C LYS A 142 6.12 -8.04 -8.19
N ASP A 143 5.28 -8.64 -7.36
CA ASP A 143 3.83 -8.66 -7.55
C ASP A 143 3.25 -7.23 -7.53
N GLU A 144 3.68 -6.41 -6.58
CA GLU A 144 3.35 -4.98 -6.51
C GLU A 144 3.83 -4.23 -7.77
N ALA A 145 5.04 -4.50 -8.26
CA ALA A 145 5.53 -3.89 -9.49
C ALA A 145 4.72 -4.31 -10.73
N LEU A 146 4.31 -5.58 -10.82
CA LEU A 146 3.44 -6.08 -11.89
C LEU A 146 2.05 -5.44 -11.81
N GLY A 147 1.48 -5.32 -10.61
CA GLY A 147 0.21 -4.62 -10.38
C GLY A 147 0.28 -3.16 -10.82
N HIS A 148 1.32 -2.44 -10.39
CA HIS A 148 1.55 -1.06 -10.82
C HIS A 148 1.77 -0.92 -12.33
N GLU A 149 2.42 -1.88 -12.99
CA GLU A 149 2.59 -1.86 -14.45
C GLU A 149 1.27 -2.10 -15.19
N ALA A 150 0.43 -3.02 -14.70
CA ALA A 150 -0.90 -3.26 -15.22
C ALA A 150 -1.80 -2.02 -15.08
N GLU A 151 -1.85 -1.44 -13.87
CA GLU A 151 -2.55 -0.17 -13.60
C GLU A 151 -2.05 0.95 -14.53
N ARG A 152 -0.73 1.09 -14.67
CA ARG A 152 -0.12 2.08 -15.56
C ARG A 152 -0.52 1.88 -17.03
N ASN A 153 -0.63 0.64 -17.49
CA ASN A 153 -1.03 0.33 -18.86
C ASN A 153 -2.52 0.58 -19.11
N GLU A 154 -3.37 0.43 -18.09
CA GLU A 154 -4.77 0.85 -18.16
C GLU A 154 -4.88 2.38 -18.22
N ILE A 155 -4.19 3.09 -17.31
CA ILE A 155 -4.19 4.57 -17.26
C ILE A 155 -3.61 5.17 -18.56
N LYS A 156 -2.58 4.54 -19.15
CA LYS A 156 -1.96 4.98 -20.42
C LYS A 156 -2.81 4.76 -21.66
N ARG A 157 -3.96 4.08 -21.60
CA ARG A 157 -4.83 3.98 -22.79
C ARG A 157 -5.67 5.24 -22.99
N ASP A 158 -5.76 6.11 -21.99
CA ASP A 158 -6.55 7.36 -22.02
C ASP A 158 -5.68 8.62 -21.91
N VAL A 159 -4.52 8.66 -22.59
CA VAL A 159 -3.60 9.81 -22.50
C VAL A 159 -4.23 11.09 -23.04
N ILE A 160 -4.58 12.00 -22.12
CA ILE A 160 -4.66 13.43 -22.41
C ILE A 160 -3.27 14.03 -22.23
N CYS A 161 -2.70 14.49 -23.34
CA CYS A 161 -1.50 15.32 -23.36
C CYS A 161 -1.79 16.68 -22.72
N LEU A 162 -1.00 17.12 -21.73
CA LEU A 162 -0.97 18.52 -21.33
C LEU A 162 0.30 19.21 -21.82
N VAL A 163 0.05 20.25 -22.62
CA VAL A 163 1.01 21.25 -23.06
C VAL A 163 1.30 22.18 -21.89
N LYS A 164 2.58 22.44 -21.65
CA LYS A 164 3.09 23.42 -20.68
C LYS A 164 2.66 24.83 -21.11
N GLN A 165 1.88 25.53 -20.27
CA GLN A 165 1.75 26.99 -20.34
C GLN A 165 2.76 27.61 -19.36
N PHE A 166 3.44 28.65 -19.84
CA PHE A 166 4.58 29.33 -19.21
C PHE A 166 4.22 30.06 -17.93
#